data_AF-A0A8C7JVW6-F1
#
_entry.id   AF-A0A8C7JVW6-F1
#
_cell.length_a   1.000
_cell.length_b   1.000
_cell.length_c   1.000
_cell.angle_alpha   90.00
_cell.angle_beta   90.00
_cell.angle_gamma   90.00
#
_symmetry.space_group_name_H-M   'P 1'
#
loop_
_entity.id
_entity.type
_entity.pdbx_description
1 polymer ?
#
loop_
_entity_poly.entity_id
_entity_poly.type
_entity_poly.pdbx_seq_one_letter_code
_entity_poly.pdbx_strand_id
1 'polypeptide(L)'
;MSLFLCVLLISLFLCVLLISLFLCVLLISLFLCVLLISLFLCVLLISLFLCVLLISLFLCVLLISLFLCVLLISLFLCVLLISLFLCVLLISLFLCVLLISLFLCVLLIFLFLCVLLEPVEGSLTQPCQPINHTVSRFSTVYLHVCTYRDVPYETIRLPDCPPWVDPCVTYPVALSCDCTCSQTSDCTIESLQPDF
;
A
#
# COMPACT_ATOMS: atom_id res chain seq x y z
N MET A 1 -74.22 102.74 10.38
CA MET A 1 -73.07 102.39 9.52
C MET A 1 -71.87 101.84 10.29
N SER A 2 -71.54 102.36 11.49
CA SER A 2 -70.37 101.90 12.28
C SER A 2 -70.48 100.47 12.83
N LEU A 3 -71.64 100.07 13.36
CA LEU A 3 -71.80 98.76 14.05
C LEU A 3 -71.70 97.56 13.10
N PHE A 4 -72.22 97.69 11.88
CA PHE A 4 -72.14 96.65 10.83
C PHE A 4 -70.68 96.40 10.38
N LEU A 5 -69.89 97.48 10.23
CA LEU A 5 -68.48 97.39 9.88
C LEU A 5 -67.64 96.74 11.00
N CYS A 6 -67.95 97.04 12.26
CA CYS A 6 -67.29 96.40 13.41
C CYS A 6 -67.53 94.88 13.46
N VAL A 7 -68.77 94.43 13.27
CA VAL A 7 -69.10 92.99 13.26
C VAL A 7 -68.38 92.27 12.11
N LEU A 8 -68.36 92.89 10.91
CA LEU A 8 -67.64 92.35 9.76
C LEU A 8 -66.15 92.19 10.05
N LEU A 9 -65.51 93.22 10.62
CA LEU A 9 -64.07 93.19 10.94
C LEU A 9 -63.73 92.10 11.97
N ILE A 10 -64.53 91.96 13.03
CA ILE A 10 -64.36 90.92 14.05
C ILE A 10 -64.49 89.52 13.41
N SER A 11 -65.50 89.34 12.56
CA SER A 11 -65.71 88.05 11.87
C SER A 11 -64.53 87.69 10.96
N LEU A 12 -64.00 88.65 10.19
CA LEU A 12 -62.85 88.43 9.33
C LEU A 12 -61.60 88.07 10.14
N PHE A 13 -61.34 88.77 11.25
CA PHE A 13 -60.22 88.48 12.12
C PHE A 13 -60.30 87.07 12.71
N LEU A 14 -61.49 86.67 13.19
CA LEU A 14 -61.71 85.32 13.71
C LEU A 14 -61.53 84.25 12.63
N CYS A 15 -62.00 84.50 11.40
CA CYS A 15 -61.80 83.61 10.26
C CYS A 15 -60.31 83.41 9.95
N VAL A 16 -59.53 84.49 9.90
CA VAL A 16 -58.08 84.42 9.64
C VAL A 16 -57.37 83.65 10.75
N LEU A 17 -57.73 83.90 12.02
CA LEU A 17 -57.18 83.18 13.18
C LEU A 17 -57.50 81.68 13.14
N LEU A 18 -58.72 81.30 12.74
CA LEU A 18 -59.10 79.90 12.65
C LEU A 18 -58.34 79.18 11.53
N ILE A 19 -58.19 79.82 10.37
CA ILE A 19 -57.44 79.27 9.23
C ILE A 19 -55.97 79.09 9.60
N SER A 20 -55.35 80.07 10.25
CA SER A 20 -53.95 79.96 10.67
C SER A 20 -53.75 78.84 11.68
N LEU A 21 -54.62 78.71 12.68
CA LEU A 21 -54.56 77.62 13.65
C LEU A 21 -54.70 76.25 12.97
N PHE A 22 -55.66 76.10 12.06
CA PHE A 22 -55.84 74.85 11.31
C PHE A 22 -54.59 74.48 10.50
N LEU A 23 -54.00 75.46 9.80
CA LEU A 23 -52.78 75.24 9.03
C LEU A 23 -51.60 74.87 9.94
N CYS A 24 -51.47 75.50 11.11
CA CYS A 24 -50.44 75.16 12.09
C CYS A 24 -50.57 73.71 12.58
N VAL A 25 -51.79 73.28 12.93
CA VAL A 25 -52.05 71.90 13.38
C VAL A 25 -51.74 70.91 12.24
N LEU A 26 -52.17 71.21 11.02
CA LEU A 26 -51.89 70.38 9.85
C LEU A 26 -50.37 70.23 9.62
N LEU A 27 -49.61 71.33 9.67
CA LEU A 27 -48.16 71.31 9.47
C LEU A 27 -47.45 70.48 10.55
N ILE A 28 -47.83 70.63 11.82
CA ILE A 28 -47.27 69.86 12.93
C ILE A 28 -47.57 68.37 12.74
N SER A 29 -48.81 68.03 12.36
CA SER A 29 -49.19 66.64 12.11
C SER A 29 -48.37 66.01 10.98
N LEU A 30 -48.19 66.72 9.86
CA LEU A 30 -47.40 66.24 8.73
C LEU A 30 -45.94 66.04 9.12
N PHE A 31 -45.35 66.99 9.86
CA PHE A 31 -43.97 66.87 10.33
C PHE A 31 -43.78 65.63 11.22
N LEU A 32 -44.71 65.41 12.16
CA LEU A 32 -44.67 64.23 13.03
C LEU A 32 -44.83 62.93 12.23
N CYS A 33 -45.72 62.90 11.24
CA CYS A 33 -45.88 61.75 10.35
C CYS A 33 -44.59 61.42 9.59
N VAL A 34 -43.94 62.43 9.00
CA VAL A 34 -42.67 62.24 8.28
C VAL A 34 -41.57 61.75 9.22
N LEU A 35 -41.49 62.31 10.42
CA LEU A 35 -40.52 61.88 11.45
C LEU A 35 -40.75 60.43 11.88
N LEU A 36 -42.01 60.01 12.07
CA LEU A 36 -42.33 58.64 12.46
C LEU A 36 -41.96 57.65 11.35
N ILE A 37 -42.27 57.98 10.09
CA ILE A 37 -41.93 57.14 8.93
C ILE A 37 -40.42 57.00 8.79
N SER A 38 -39.68 58.11 8.94
CA SER A 38 -38.21 58.07 8.84
C SER A 38 -37.60 57.23 9.95
N LEU A 39 -38.05 57.37 11.20
CA LEU A 39 -37.59 56.55 12.31
C LEU A 39 -37.88 55.06 12.08
N PHE A 40 -39.09 54.71 11.63
CA PHE A 40 -39.45 53.34 11.34
C PHE A 40 -38.54 52.73 10.27
N LEU A 41 -38.29 53.47 9.18
CA LEU A 41 -37.40 53.03 8.12
C LEU A 41 -35.96 52.85 8.62
N CYS A 42 -35.47 53.76 9.46
CA CYS A 42 -34.15 53.66 10.08
C CYS A 42 -34.01 52.38 10.92
N VAL A 43 -34.99 52.09 11.78
CA VAL A 43 -34.99 50.88 12.61
C VAL A 43 -35.03 49.63 11.74
N LEU A 44 -35.88 49.62 10.70
CA LEU A 44 -35.96 48.50 9.75
C LEU A 44 -34.62 48.26 9.06
N LEU A 45 -33.97 49.31 8.55
CA LEU A 45 -32.68 49.20 7.88
C LEU A 45 -31.58 48.64 8.81
N ILE A 46 -31.52 49.15 10.04
CA ILE A 46 -30.56 48.67 11.05
C ILE A 46 -30.81 47.19 11.35
N SER A 47 -32.07 46.79 11.52
CA SER A 47 -32.42 45.39 11.78
C SER A 47 -32.00 44.48 10.63
N LEU A 48 -32.26 44.88 9.38
CA LEU A 48 -31.88 44.10 8.20
C LEU A 48 -30.36 43.97 8.08
N PHE A 49 -29.63 45.05 8.30
CA PHE A 49 -28.16 45.02 8.27
C PHE A 49 -27.61 44.06 9.32
N LEU A 50 -28.12 44.11 10.55
CA LEU A 50 -27.71 43.22 11.62
C LEU A 50 -28.04 41.75 11.28
N CYS A 51 -29.22 41.48 10.70
CA CYS A 51 -29.60 40.14 10.26
C CYS A 51 -28.62 39.58 9.22
N VAL A 52 -28.27 40.39 8.20
CA VAL A 52 -27.32 39.98 7.16
C VAL A 52 -25.93 39.71 7.75
N LEU A 53 -25.46 40.58 8.66
CA LEU A 53 -24.19 40.40 9.35
C LEU A 53 -24.16 39.12 10.19
N LEU A 54 -25.24 38.80 10.89
CA LEU A 54 -25.33 37.59 11.70
C LEU A 54 -25.29 36.33 10.84
N ILE A 55 -26.05 36.33 9.73
CA ILE A 55 -26.07 35.20 8.79
C ILE A 55 -24.69 34.99 8.16
N SER A 56 -24.02 36.05 7.75
CA SER A 56 -22.67 35.94 7.16
C SER A 56 -21.66 35.41 8.17
N LEU A 57 -21.68 35.90 9.41
CA LEU A 57 -20.81 35.39 10.47
C LEU A 57 -21.05 33.91 10.75
N PHE A 58 -22.31 33.48 10.86
CA PHE A 58 -22.67 32.08 11.07
C PHE A 58 -22.13 31.20 9.94
N LEU A 59 -22.32 31.62 8.69
CA LEU A 59 -21.83 30.89 7.53
C LEU A 59 -20.29 30.81 7.51
N CYS A 60 -19.59 31.89 7.87
CA CYS A 60 -18.14 31.90 7.99
C CYS A 60 -17.65 30.89 9.03
N VAL A 61 -18.26 30.86 10.22
CA VAL A 61 -17.90 29.90 11.29
C VAL A 61 -18.14 28.47 10.83
N LEU A 62 -19.30 28.20 10.20
CA LEU A 62 -19.62 26.87 9.67
C LEU A 62 -18.57 26.42 8.64
N LEU A 63 -18.21 27.29 7.69
CA LEU A 63 -17.21 26.98 6.66
C LEU A 63 -15.84 26.66 7.27
N ILE A 64 -15.37 27.46 8.23
CA ILE A 64 -14.10 27.22 8.92
C ILE A 64 -14.14 25.89 9.66
N SER A 65 -15.25 25.58 10.36
CA SER A 65 -15.39 24.31 11.07
C SER A 65 -15.33 23.12 10.12
N LEU A 66 -16.02 23.18 8.98
CA LEU A 66 -16.01 22.12 7.98
C LEU A 66 -14.61 21.92 7.40
N PHE A 67 -13.92 23.00 7.05
CA PHE A 67 -12.55 22.93 6.53
C PHE A 67 -11.62 22.25 7.53
N LEU A 68 -11.71 22.63 8.80
CA LEU A 68 -10.91 22.02 9.86
C LEU A 68 -11.23 20.53 10.04
N CYS A 69 -12.51 20.15 9.98
CA CYS A 69 -12.93 18.75 10.04
C CYS A 69 -12.33 17.93 8.90
N VAL A 70 -12.39 18.43 7.67
CA VAL A 70 -11.82 17.75 6.49
C VAL A 70 -10.30 17.60 6.61
N LEU A 71 -9.61 18.66 7.07
CA LEU A 71 -8.16 18.62 7.30
C LEU A 71 -7.77 17.59 8.35
N LEU A 72 -8.54 17.49 9.44
CA LEU A 72 -8.27 16.52 10.51
C LEU A 72 -8.44 15.09 10.01
N ILE A 73 -9.53 14.82 9.26
CA ILE A 73 -9.80 13.50 8.69
C ILE A 73 -8.70 13.10 7.70
N SER A 74 -8.27 14.02 6.83
CA SER A 74 -7.22 13.72 5.86
C SER A 74 -5.89 13.43 6.56
N LEU A 75 -5.52 14.20 7.59
CA LEU A 75 -4.32 13.95 8.38
C LEU A 75 -4.37 12.58 9.06
N PHE A 76 -5.49 12.23 9.70
CA PHE A 76 -5.66 10.93 10.33
C PHE A 76 -5.50 9.78 9.34
N LEU A 77 -6.12 9.89 8.17
CA LEU A 77 -6.01 8.89 7.11
C LEU A 77 -4.56 8.76 6.61
N CYS A 78 -3.85 9.88 6.43
CA CYS A 78 -2.44 9.87 6.04
C CYS A 78 -1.57 9.14 7.07
N VAL A 79 -1.74 9.40 8.36
CA VAL A 79 -0.99 8.72 9.44
C VAL A 79 -1.30 7.23 9.43
N LEU A 80 -2.56 6.84 9.31
CA LEU A 80 -2.97 5.44 9.24
C LEU A 80 -2.31 4.72 8.05
N LEU A 81 -2.32 5.34 6.86
CA LEU A 81 -1.72 4.77 5.67
C LEU A 81 -0.21 4.57 5.82
N ILE A 82 0.50 5.56 6.37
CA ILE A 82 1.94 5.47 6.63
C ILE A 82 2.23 4.35 7.63
N SER A 83 1.44 4.25 8.70
CA SER A 83 1.61 3.19 9.69
C SER A 83 1.43 1.80 9.08
N LEU A 84 0.41 1.61 8.24
CA LEU A 84 0.16 0.35 7.55
C LEU A 84 1.30 -0.01 6.60
N PHE A 85 1.78 0.97 5.81
CA PHE A 85 2.90 0.75 4.90
C PHE A 85 4.17 0.31 5.66
N LEU A 86 4.48 0.98 6.77
CA LEU A 86 5.61 0.63 7.62
C LEU A 86 5.46 -0.78 8.21
N CYS A 87 4.25 -1.16 8.66
CA CYS A 87 3.99 -2.51 9.15
C CYS A 87 4.23 -3.57 8.07
N VAL A 88 3.73 -3.36 6.85
CA VAL A 88 3.92 -4.30 5.73
C VAL A 88 5.41 -4.43 5.38
N LEU A 89 6.15 -3.31 5.33
CA LEU A 89 7.59 -3.30 5.09
C LEU A 89 8.36 -4.08 6.17
N LEU A 90 7.98 -3.92 7.44
CA LEU A 90 8.64 -4.62 8.54
C LEU A 90 8.39 -6.14 8.46
N ILE A 91 7.16 -6.55 8.14
CA ILE A 91 6.81 -7.97 7.97
C ILE A 91 7.56 -8.57 6.78
N SER A 92 7.64 -7.86 5.66
CA SER A 92 8.36 -8.34 4.48
C SER A 92 9.85 -8.50 4.78
N LEU A 93 10.47 -7.53 5.46
CA LEU A 93 11.88 -7.62 5.88
C LEU A 93 12.12 -8.82 6.81
N PHE A 94 11.26 -9.03 7.80
CA PHE A 94 11.37 -10.18 8.71
C PHE A 94 11.28 -11.50 7.95
N LEU A 95 10.33 -11.63 7.02
CA LEU A 95 10.19 -12.83 6.20
C LEU A 95 11.42 -13.06 5.30
N CYS A 96 11.99 -12.00 4.71
CA CYS A 96 13.22 -12.08 3.93
C CYS A 96 14.40 -12.60 4.75
N VAL A 97 14.58 -12.09 5.98
CA VAL A 97 15.66 -12.56 6.88
C VAL A 97 15.47 -14.03 7.24
N LEU A 98 14.24 -14.46 7.54
CA LEU A 98 13.93 -15.86 7.82
C LEU A 98 14.20 -16.77 6.61
N LEU A 99 13.87 -16.32 5.40
CA LEU A 99 14.14 -17.09 4.19
C LEU A 99 15.64 -17.25 3.94
N ILE A 100 16.42 -16.17 4.11
CA ILE A 100 17.88 -16.19 3.97
C ILE A 100 18.52 -17.10 5.01
N SER A 101 18.06 -17.04 6.27
CA SER A 101 18.59 -17.90 7.33
C SER A 101 18.29 -19.37 7.03
N LEU A 102 17.08 -19.70 6.56
CA LEU A 102 16.73 -21.05 6.13
C LEU A 102 17.61 -21.53 4.97
N PHE A 103 17.80 -20.70 3.94
CA PHE A 103 18.67 -21.04 2.81
C PHE A 103 20.11 -21.31 3.26
N LEU A 104 20.66 -20.47 4.15
CA LEU A 104 22.00 -20.64 4.69
C LEU A 104 22.10 -21.93 5.51
N CYS A 105 21.09 -22.26 6.32
CA CYS A 105 21.02 -23.52 7.05
C CYS A 105 21.03 -24.74 6.11
N VAL A 106 20.23 -24.72 5.04
CA VAL A 106 20.20 -25.79 4.04
C VAL A 106 21.54 -25.93 3.33
N LEU A 107 22.17 -24.82 2.94
CA LEU A 107 23.50 -24.82 2.32
C LEU A 107 24.56 -25.39 3.27
N LEU A 108 24.51 -25.06 4.56
CA LEU A 108 25.42 -25.59 5.56
C LEU A 108 25.25 -27.10 5.74
N ILE A 109 24.00 -27.59 5.76
CA ILE A 109 23.69 -29.03 5.80
C ILE A 109 24.23 -29.71 4.54
N PHE A 110 24.02 -29.13 3.37
CA PHE A 110 24.54 -29.67 2.11
C PHE A 110 26.07 -29.72 2.11
N LEU A 111 26.75 -28.68 2.59
CA LEU A 111 28.22 -28.66 2.70
C LEU A 111 28.71 -29.72 3.69
N PHE A 112 28.06 -29.87 4.85
CA PHE A 112 28.38 -30.92 5.81
C PHE A 112 28.21 -32.31 5.21
N LEU A 113 27.12 -32.52 4.46
CA LEU A 113 26.88 -33.77 3.75
C LEU A 113 27.95 -34.00 2.67
N CYS A 114 28.32 -32.98 1.89
CA CYS A 114 29.42 -33.06 0.92
C CYS A 114 30.76 -33.42 1.55
N VAL A 115 31.12 -32.86 2.69
CA VAL A 115 32.36 -33.21 3.42
C VAL A 115 32.29 -34.63 3.95
N LEU A 116 31.13 -35.06 4.45
CA LEU A 116 30.93 -36.43 4.92
C LEU A 116 30.92 -37.45 3.76
N LEU A 117 30.61 -37.00 2.54
CA LEU A 117 30.75 -37.71 1.28
C LEU A 117 32.09 -37.46 0.55
N GLU A 118 33.08 -36.81 1.18
CA GLU A 118 34.43 -36.80 0.60
C GLU A 118 34.85 -38.26 0.34
N PRO A 119 35.21 -38.60 -0.91
CA PRO A 119 35.71 -39.93 -1.19
C PRO A 119 36.98 -40.08 -0.36
N VAL A 120 36.98 -41.02 0.59
CA VAL A 120 38.18 -41.43 1.30
C VAL A 120 39.25 -41.69 0.24
N GLU A 121 40.22 -40.77 0.12
CA GLU A 121 41.37 -40.89 -0.76
C GLU A 121 42.18 -42.10 -0.30
N GLY A 122 41.85 -43.27 -0.84
CA GLY A 122 42.35 -44.50 -0.25
C GLY A 122 41.90 -45.80 -0.91
N SER A 123 41.72 -45.86 -2.23
CA SER A 123 41.86 -47.13 -2.96
C SER A 123 41.87 -46.92 -4.47
N LEU A 124 42.88 -47.46 -5.14
CA LEU A 124 43.03 -47.49 -6.59
C LEU A 124 41.84 -48.18 -7.27
N THR A 125 40.95 -47.42 -7.91
CA THR A 125 40.18 -47.92 -9.06
C THR A 125 40.02 -46.79 -10.07
N GLN A 126 40.81 -46.84 -11.13
CA GLN A 126 40.72 -45.93 -12.26
C GLN A 126 39.35 -46.09 -12.93
N PRO A 127 38.61 -45.00 -13.22
CA PRO A 127 37.37 -45.11 -13.99
C PRO A 127 37.69 -45.71 -15.36
N CYS A 128 36.83 -46.61 -15.85
CA CYS A 128 36.99 -47.24 -17.15
C CYS A 128 36.88 -46.18 -18.25
N GLN A 129 38.03 -45.65 -18.69
CA GLN A 129 38.10 -44.66 -19.76
C GLN A 129 37.88 -45.36 -21.12
N PRO A 130 36.99 -44.84 -21.99
CA PRO A 130 36.91 -45.30 -23.36
C PRO A 130 38.20 -44.91 -24.10
N ILE A 131 38.84 -45.90 -24.74
CA ILE A 131 40.04 -45.66 -25.55
C ILE A 131 39.59 -45.00 -26.86
N ASN A 132 39.79 -43.68 -26.99
CA ASN A 132 39.60 -42.98 -28.26
C ASN A 132 40.72 -43.35 -29.23
N HIS A 133 40.48 -44.34 -30.10
CA HIS A 133 41.29 -44.51 -31.30
C HIS A 133 40.82 -43.51 -32.37
N THR A 134 41.73 -42.64 -32.82
CA THR A 134 41.55 -41.81 -34.01
C THR A 134 41.55 -42.69 -35.25
N VAL A 135 40.37 -42.97 -35.82
CA VAL A 135 40.27 -43.68 -37.09
C VAL A 135 39.90 -42.71 -38.20
N SER A 136 40.90 -42.35 -38.99
CA SER A 136 40.76 -41.65 -40.25
C SER A 136 40.05 -42.52 -41.29
N ARG A 137 38.98 -41.95 -41.86
CA ARG A 137 38.26 -42.29 -43.11
C ARG A 137 38.07 -43.78 -43.46
N PHE A 138 36.78 -44.15 -43.50
CA PHE A 138 36.17 -45.39 -44.00
C PHE A 138 36.24 -46.60 -43.07
N SER A 139 35.41 -46.64 -42.02
CA SER A 139 35.23 -47.87 -41.22
C SER A 139 33.82 -47.98 -40.63
N THR A 140 33.28 -49.20 -40.71
CA THR A 140 32.11 -49.69 -39.95
C THR A 140 32.22 -49.32 -38.47
N VAL A 141 31.20 -48.65 -37.93
CA VAL A 141 31.16 -48.17 -36.55
C VAL A 141 30.87 -49.35 -35.62
N TYR A 142 31.88 -49.78 -34.86
CA TYR A 142 31.67 -50.57 -33.64
C TYR A 142 31.68 -49.60 -32.46
N LEU A 143 30.55 -49.44 -31.77
CA LEU A 143 30.47 -48.63 -30.55
C LEU A 143 30.93 -49.51 -29.38
N HIS A 144 32.13 -49.24 -28.84
CA HIS A 144 32.58 -49.89 -27.60
C HIS A 144 31.93 -49.20 -26.41
N VAL A 145 30.80 -49.74 -25.94
CA VAL A 145 30.15 -49.34 -24.68
C VAL A 145 30.69 -50.24 -23.57
N CYS A 146 31.29 -49.64 -22.55
CA CYS A 146 31.83 -50.35 -21.39
C CYS A 146 30.83 -50.37 -20.24
N THR A 147 30.46 -51.56 -19.77
CA THR A 147 29.56 -51.78 -18.64
C THR A 147 30.31 -52.47 -17.49
N TYR A 148 29.89 -52.22 -16.25
CA TYR A 148 30.46 -52.90 -15.07
C TYR A 148 30.12 -54.39 -15.09
N ARG A 149 31.10 -55.24 -14.80
CA ARG A 149 30.92 -56.70 -14.77
C ARG A 149 30.87 -57.24 -13.35
N ASP A 150 31.87 -56.88 -12.52
CA ASP A 150 31.92 -57.26 -11.12
C ASP A 150 31.67 -56.05 -10.22
N VAL A 151 30.53 -56.07 -9.51
CA VAL A 151 30.04 -54.96 -8.67
C VAL A 151 29.66 -55.45 -7.27
N PRO A 152 30.64 -55.71 -6.37
CA PRO A 152 30.35 -55.95 -4.96
C PRO A 152 29.73 -54.73 -4.27
N TYR A 153 28.94 -54.97 -3.24
CA TYR A 153 28.35 -53.93 -2.40
C TYR A 153 29.12 -53.83 -1.08
N GLU A 154 29.67 -52.65 -0.78
CA GLU A 154 30.33 -52.36 0.48
C GLU A 154 29.42 -51.54 1.39
N THR A 155 29.51 -51.76 2.71
CA THR A 155 28.69 -51.04 3.69
C THR A 155 29.57 -50.26 4.63
N ILE A 156 29.34 -48.95 4.71
CA ILE A 156 30.01 -48.05 5.65
C ILE A 156 29.05 -47.60 6.74
N ARG A 157 29.61 -47.25 7.90
CA ARG A 157 28.84 -46.64 9.01
C ARG A 157 29.17 -45.17 9.09
N LEU A 158 28.15 -44.33 8.94
CA LEU A 158 28.25 -42.88 9.05
C LEU A 158 28.45 -42.51 10.53
N PRO A 159 29.48 -41.70 10.88
CA PRO A 159 29.62 -41.17 12.23
C PRO A 159 28.55 -40.11 12.53
N ASP A 160 28.19 -39.96 13.80
CA ASP A 160 27.27 -38.94 14.34
C ASP A 160 25.80 -38.98 13.86
N CYS A 161 25.26 -40.18 13.59
CA CYS A 161 23.82 -40.32 13.35
C CYS A 161 22.98 -40.21 14.64
N PRO A 162 21.80 -39.57 14.59
CA PRO A 162 20.83 -39.58 15.69
C PRO A 162 20.43 -41.01 16.09
N PRO A 163 20.06 -41.27 17.36
CA PRO A 163 19.82 -42.62 17.87
C PRO A 163 18.65 -43.40 17.20
N TRP A 164 17.89 -42.75 16.31
CA TRP A 164 16.74 -43.32 15.61
C TRP A 164 16.97 -43.54 14.10
N VAL A 165 18.16 -43.24 13.58
CA VAL A 165 18.52 -43.38 12.16
C VAL A 165 19.50 -44.54 12.02
N ASP A 166 19.28 -45.44 11.06
CA ASP A 166 20.27 -46.48 10.74
C ASP A 166 21.50 -45.83 10.09
N PRO A 167 22.68 -45.90 10.74
CA PRO A 167 23.88 -45.26 10.21
C PRO A 167 24.56 -46.06 9.09
N CYS A 168 24.02 -47.21 8.69
CA CYS A 168 24.64 -48.09 7.71
C CYS A 168 24.20 -47.73 6.28
N VAL A 169 25.15 -47.41 5.40
CA VAL A 169 24.90 -47.17 3.96
C VAL A 169 25.68 -48.17 3.13
N THR A 170 24.98 -48.84 2.22
CA THR A 170 25.54 -49.83 1.31
C THR A 170 25.64 -49.26 -0.12
N TYR A 171 26.83 -49.25 -0.71
CA TYR A 171 27.07 -48.74 -2.08
C TYR A 171 27.80 -49.77 -2.97
N PRO A 172 27.50 -49.82 -4.28
CA PRO A 172 28.21 -50.67 -5.23
C PRO A 172 29.60 -50.14 -5.56
N VAL A 173 30.61 -51.01 -5.60
CA VAL A 173 31.99 -50.72 -5.99
C VAL A 173 32.33 -51.49 -7.27
N ALA A 174 32.75 -50.80 -8.33
CA ALA A 174 33.13 -51.46 -9.57
C ALA A 174 34.58 -51.97 -9.51
N LEU A 175 34.79 -53.28 -9.61
CA LEU A 175 36.13 -53.89 -9.65
C LEU A 175 36.61 -54.23 -11.07
N SER A 176 35.69 -54.42 -12.03
CA SER A 176 36.01 -54.77 -13.41
C SER A 176 34.99 -54.24 -14.43
N CYS A 177 35.44 -54.00 -15.66
CA CYS A 177 34.62 -53.51 -16.76
C CYS A 177 34.69 -54.46 -17.97
N ASP A 178 33.58 -54.57 -18.70
CA ASP A 178 33.44 -55.32 -19.94
C ASP A 178 32.91 -54.40 -21.04
N CYS A 179 33.52 -54.39 -22.22
CA CYS A 179 33.26 -53.41 -23.29
C CYS A 179 32.57 -54.04 -24.51
N THR A 180 31.47 -54.74 -24.25
CA THR A 180 30.65 -55.42 -25.24
C THR A 180 29.18 -55.00 -25.10
N CYS A 181 28.60 -54.36 -26.13
CA CYS A 181 27.16 -54.06 -26.13
C CYS A 181 26.41 -55.36 -26.47
N SER A 182 25.83 -56.00 -25.45
CA SER A 182 25.00 -57.20 -25.57
C SER A 182 23.52 -56.82 -25.47
N GLN A 183 22.62 -57.64 -26.02
CA GLN A 183 21.18 -57.34 -26.21
C GLN A 183 20.35 -57.12 -24.92
N THR A 184 20.98 -57.07 -23.74
CA THR A 184 20.33 -56.92 -22.44
C THR A 184 20.59 -55.56 -21.77
N SER A 185 21.37 -54.68 -22.39
CA SER A 185 21.69 -53.34 -21.86
C SER A 185 21.27 -52.25 -22.83
N ASP A 186 20.48 -51.28 -22.37
CA ASP A 186 20.09 -50.09 -23.15
C ASP A 186 21.32 -49.21 -23.42
N CYS A 187 21.99 -49.45 -24.55
CA CYS A 187 23.14 -48.69 -25.01
C CYS A 187 22.66 -47.34 -25.60
N THR A 188 22.29 -46.35 -24.76
CA THR A 188 21.94 -44.99 -25.19
C THR A 188 23.16 -44.04 -25.16
N ILE A 189 23.18 -43.05 -26.05
CA ILE A 189 24.31 -42.09 -26.21
C ILE A 189 24.36 -41.05 -25.08
N GLU A 190 23.24 -40.82 -24.40
CA GLU A 190 23.13 -40.02 -23.17
C GLU A 190 22.19 -40.72 -22.19
N SER A 191 22.51 -40.63 -20.90
CA SER A 191 21.67 -41.03 -19.76
C SER A 191 21.78 -39.94 -18.69
N LEU A 192 20.80 -39.84 -17.78
CA LEU A 192 20.86 -38.83 -16.71
C LEU A 192 22.14 -39.02 -15.89
N GLN A 193 22.90 -37.93 -15.69
CA GLN A 193 24.08 -37.93 -14.83
C GLN A 193 23.72 -38.44 -13.43
N PRO A 194 24.61 -39.21 -12.76
CA PRO A 194 24.37 -39.76 -11.43
C PRO A 194 24.38 -38.71 -10.29
N ASP A 195 24.43 -37.42 -10.61
CA ASP A 195 24.43 -36.32 -9.64
C ASP A 195 23.01 -35.88 -9.22
N PHE A 196 22.11 -36.84 -8.97
CA PHE A 196 20.81 -36.60 -8.31
C PHE A 196 20.76 -37.22 -6.91
#